data_AF-A0A931QBZ7-F1
#
_entry.id   AF-A0A931QBZ7-F1
#
_cell.length_a   1.000
_cell.length_b   1.000
_cell.length_c   1.000
_cell.angle_alpha   90.00
_cell.angle_beta   90.00
_cell.angle_gamma   90.00
#
_symmetry.space_group_name_H-M   'P 1'
#
loop_
_entity.id
_entity.type
_entity.pdbx_description
1 polymer ?
#
loop_
_entity_poly.entity_id
_entity_poly.type
_entity_poly.pdbx_seq_one_letter_code
_entity_poly.pdbx_strand_id
1 'polypeptide(L)'
;DTEVLTHIAHAHDLRVDLADRRKVLDDHAEGVARSVVGSPHFFTPTGGFFCPALDVRRDAVGHLRITADPEGFDRFIAGCFA
;
A
#
# COMPACT_ATOMS: atom_id res chain seq x y z
N ASP A 1 7.84 -17.04 3.87
CA ASP A 1 8.28 -18.41 3.56
C ASP A 1 9.40 -18.34 2.54
N THR A 2 10.58 -18.81 2.90
CA THR A 2 11.77 -18.74 2.04
C THR A 2 11.63 -19.59 0.78
N GLU A 3 10.93 -20.72 0.86
CA GLU A 3 10.72 -21.61 -0.29
C GLU A 3 9.85 -20.91 -1.34
N VAL A 4 8.78 -20.26 -0.90
CA VAL A 4 7.89 -19.48 -1.78
C VAL A 4 8.65 -18.34 -2.47
N LEU A 5 9.45 -17.57 -1.72
CA LEU A 5 10.22 -16.46 -2.29
C LEU A 5 11.27 -16.96 -3.31
N THR A 6 11.91 -18.09 -3.03
CA THR A 6 12.91 -18.69 -3.92
C THR A 6 12.26 -19.20 -5.21
N HIS A 7 11.11 -19.86 -5.09
CA HIS A 7 10.33 -20.33 -6.24
C HIS A 7 9.92 -19.17 -7.16
N ILE A 8 9.39 -18.07 -6.61
CA ILE A 8 9.01 -16.88 -7.37
C ILE A 8 10.24 -16.27 -8.07
N ALA A 9 11.36 -16.14 -7.37
CA ALA A 9 12.57 -15.56 -7.96
C ALA A 9 13.08 -16.40 -9.14
N HIS A 10 13.11 -17.73 -9.02
CA HIS A 10 13.47 -18.62 -10.12
C HIS A 10 12.52 -18.49 -11.32
N ALA A 11 11.22 -18.35 -11.09
CA ALA A 11 10.24 -18.17 -12.16
C ALA A 11 10.43 -16.86 -12.96
N HIS A 12 11.20 -15.91 -12.43
CA HIS A 12 11.48 -14.62 -13.05
C HIS A 12 12.97 -14.38 -13.32
N ASP A 13 13.81 -15.43 -13.28
CA ASP A 13 15.26 -15.35 -13.50
C ASP A 13 15.99 -14.35 -12.57
N LEU A 14 15.46 -14.18 -11.34
CA LEU A 14 15.99 -13.27 -10.34
C LEU A 14 16.97 -13.97 -9.41
N ARG A 15 18.05 -13.27 -9.03
CA ARG A 15 18.93 -13.69 -7.94
C ARG A 15 18.29 -13.39 -6.59
N VAL A 16 18.34 -14.36 -5.69
CA VAL A 16 17.82 -14.23 -4.34
C VAL A 16 18.97 -13.88 -3.39
N ASP A 17 18.84 -12.75 -2.70
CA ASP A 17 19.61 -12.45 -1.49
C ASP A 17 18.62 -12.18 -0.36
N LEU A 18 18.46 -13.17 0.53
CA LEU A 18 17.54 -13.06 1.67
C LEU A 18 18.09 -12.20 2.81
N ALA A 19 19.39 -11.87 2.77
CA ALA A 19 20.02 -11.00 3.75
C ALA A 19 19.87 -9.52 3.38
N ASP A 20 19.65 -9.20 2.10
CA ASP A 20 19.38 -7.84 1.67
C ASP A 20 18.00 -7.37 2.14
N ARG A 21 18.02 -6.42 3.08
CA ARG A 21 16.83 -5.79 3.64
C ARG A 21 16.82 -4.28 3.41
N ARG A 22 17.84 -3.74 2.72
CA ARG A 22 18.09 -2.30 2.70
C ARG A 22 16.91 -1.55 2.11
N LYS A 23 16.51 -1.90 0.89
CA LYS A 23 15.39 -1.24 0.21
C LYS A 23 14.07 -1.34 0.96
N VAL A 24 13.77 -2.52 1.54
CA VAL A 24 12.55 -2.71 2.33
C VAL A 24 12.51 -1.78 3.54
N LEU A 25 13.64 -1.59 4.22
CA LEU A 25 13.73 -0.68 5.37
C LEU A 25 13.67 0.79 4.94
N ASP A 26 14.29 1.14 3.82
CA ASP A 26 14.26 2.49 3.27
C ASP A 26 12.82 2.86 2.84
N ASP A 27 12.12 1.97 2.12
CA ASP A 27 10.72 2.16 1.72
C ASP A 27 9.79 2.26 2.94
N HIS A 28 10.02 1.46 3.98
CA HIS A 28 9.28 1.57 5.24
C HIS A 28 9.52 2.91 5.93
N ALA A 29 10.78 3.37 6.00
CA ALA A 29 11.12 4.65 6.60
C ALA A 29 10.48 5.82 5.83
N GLU A 30 10.47 5.76 4.50
CA GLU A 30 9.75 6.72 3.66
C GLU A 30 8.24 6.70 3.97
N GLY A 31 7.63 5.51 4.04
CA GLY A 31 6.21 5.36 4.37
C GLY A 31 5.85 5.97 5.73
N VAL A 32 6.68 5.76 6.76
CA VAL A 32 6.52 6.40 8.08
C VAL A 32 6.64 7.91 7.97
N ALA A 33 7.65 8.43 7.26
CA ALA A 33 7.85 9.87 7.07
C ALA A 33 6.69 10.54 6.32
N ARG A 34 6.00 9.79 5.46
CA ARG A 34 4.81 10.23 4.69
C ARG A 34 3.49 9.94 5.40
N SER A 35 3.51 9.47 6.65
CA SER A 35 2.32 9.14 7.44
C SER A 35 1.41 8.10 6.78
N VAL A 36 1.98 7.08 6.13
CA VAL A 36 1.22 5.94 5.59
C VAL A 36 0.55 5.20 6.75
N VAL A 37 -0.79 5.14 6.72
CA VAL A 37 -1.60 4.52 7.78
C VAL A 37 -1.97 3.06 7.53
N GLY A 38 -1.71 2.54 6.33
CA GLY A 38 -2.08 1.18 5.93
C GLY A 38 -1.98 0.97 4.43
N SER A 39 -2.39 -0.21 3.95
CA SER A 39 -2.35 -0.59 2.53
C SER A 39 -3.74 -0.92 1.95
N PRO A 40 -3.99 -0.66 0.65
CA PRO A 40 -3.10 0.07 -0.25
C PRO A 40 -3.13 1.57 0.03
N HIS A 41 -1.96 2.21 -0.09
CA HIS A 41 -1.82 3.66 -0.05
C HIS A 41 -1.21 4.11 -1.36
N PHE A 42 -1.88 5.02 -2.06
CA PHE A 42 -1.42 5.55 -3.33
C PHE A 42 -0.98 6.98 -3.15
N PHE A 43 0.03 7.39 -3.91
CA PHE A 43 0.47 8.76 -3.95
C PHE A 43 0.26 9.32 -5.34
N THR A 44 -0.33 10.49 -5.40
CA THR A 44 -0.63 11.24 -6.62
C THR A 44 -0.02 12.63 -6.50
N PRO A 45 0.06 13.42 -7.59
CA PRO A 45 0.44 14.84 -7.54
C PRO A 45 -0.36 15.66 -6.52
N THR A 46 -1.62 15.30 -6.26
CA THR A 46 -2.50 16.04 -5.33
C THR A 46 -2.42 15.54 -3.88
N GLY A 47 -1.75 14.42 -3.62
CA GLY A 47 -1.56 13.89 -2.27
C GLY A 47 -1.67 12.37 -2.16
N GLY A 48 -1.72 11.91 -0.90
CA GLY A 48 -1.88 10.50 -0.54
C GLY A 48 -3.34 10.07 -0.43
N PHE A 49 -3.62 8.85 -0.86
CA PHE A 49 -4.94 8.22 -0.84
C PHE A 49 -4.85 6.83 -0.20
N PHE A 50 -5.41 6.67 1.00
CA PHE A 50 -5.54 5.37 1.65
C PHE A 50 -6.84 4.68 1.21
N CYS A 51 -6.71 3.49 0.60
CA CYS A 51 -7.82 2.65 0.16
C CYS A 51 -8.91 3.41 -0.63
N PRO A 52 -8.59 4.11 -1.73
CA PRO A 52 -9.45 5.14 -2.31
C PRO A 52 -10.84 4.68 -2.76
N ALA A 53 -11.06 3.38 -2.98
CA ALA A 53 -12.37 2.84 -3.35
C ALA A 53 -13.23 2.41 -2.14
N LEU A 54 -12.70 2.47 -0.91
CA LEU A 54 -13.33 1.98 0.30
C LEU A 54 -13.21 3.00 1.44
N ASP A 55 -14.33 3.21 2.14
CA ASP A 55 -14.33 3.84 3.46
C ASP A 55 -14.05 2.75 4.51
N VAL A 56 -12.81 2.72 4.99
CA VAL A 56 -12.33 1.76 6.00
C VAL A 56 -12.17 2.49 7.33
N ARG A 57 -13.08 2.22 8.27
CA ARG A 57 -13.03 2.83 9.61
C ARG A 57 -13.49 1.88 10.68
N ARG A 58 -13.21 2.23 11.95
CA ARG A 58 -13.83 1.58 13.10
C ARG A 58 -15.10 2.34 13.49
N ASP A 59 -16.16 1.62 13.81
CA ASP A 59 -17.38 2.22 14.34
C ASP A 59 -17.22 2.66 15.82
N ALA A 60 -18.29 3.22 16.41
CA ALA A 60 -18.28 3.71 17.78
C ALA A 60 -17.99 2.63 18.85
N VAL A 61 -18.14 1.35 18.50
CA VAL A 61 -17.90 0.20 19.40
C VAL A 61 -16.60 -0.53 19.03
N GLY A 62 -15.86 -0.02 18.04
CA GLY A 62 -14.55 -0.51 17.62
C GLY A 62 -14.58 -1.57 16.51
N HIS A 63 -15.73 -1.92 15.95
CA HIS A 63 -15.80 -2.89 14.86
C HIS A 63 -15.28 -2.29 13.55
N LEU A 64 -14.58 -3.11 12.77
CA LEU A 64 -14.14 -2.74 11.43
C LEU A 64 -15.35 -2.67 10.50
N ARG A 65 -15.60 -1.48 9.94
CA ARG A 65 -16.60 -1.25 8.91
C ARG A 65 -15.88 -0.87 7.62
N ILE A 66 -16.25 -1.57 6.55
CA ILE A 66 -15.74 -1.35 5.20
C ILE A 66 -16.96 -1.16 4.30
N THR A 67 -17.02 -0.02 3.62
CA THR A 67 -18.05 0.26 2.61
C THR A 67 -17.41 0.79 1.34
N ALA A 68 -18.06 0.61 0.20
CA ALA A 68 -17.62 1.25 -1.03
C ALA A 68 -17.67 2.78 -0.88
N ASP A 69 -16.66 3.48 -1.41
CA ASP A 69 -16.58 4.93 -1.49
C ASP A 69 -16.33 5.36 -2.96
N PRO A 70 -17.39 5.44 -3.79
CA PRO A 70 -17.25 5.87 -5.18
C PRO A 70 -16.69 7.29 -5.31
N GLU A 71 -17.06 8.20 -4.40
CA GLU A 71 -16.58 9.58 -4.43
C GLU A 71 -15.08 9.67 -4.09
N GLY A 72 -14.63 8.88 -3.12
CA GLY A 72 -13.20 8.70 -2.83
C GLY A 72 -12.43 8.22 -4.04
N PHE A 73 -13.01 7.29 -4.80
CA PHE A 73 -12.39 6.74 -5.99
C PHE A 73 -12.28 7.80 -7.10
N ASP A 74 -13.34 8.57 -7.35
CA ASP A 74 -13.33 9.64 -8.34
C ASP A 74 -12.28 10.72 -8.01
N ARG A 75 -12.16 11.10 -6.72
CA ARG A 75 -11.11 12.02 -6.26
C ARG A 75 -9.71 11.46 -6.49
N PHE A 76 -9.52 10.17 -6.24
CA PHE A 76 -8.25 9.50 -6.49
C PHE A 76 -7.89 9.48 -7.98
N ILE A 77 -8.84 9.12 -8.85
CA ILE A 77 -8.62 9.12 -10.30
C ILE A 77 -8.29 10.52 -10.81
N ALA A 78 -9.03 11.55 -10.35
CA ALA A 78 -8.70 12.94 -10.67
C ALA A 78 -7.28 13.32 -10.20
N GLY A 79 -6.89 12.89 -9.00
CA GLY A 79 -5.55 13.10 -8.46
C GLY A 79 -4.45 12.46 -9.31
N CYS A 80 -4.66 11.26 -9.86
CA CYS A 80 -3.70 10.57 -10.71
C CYS A 80 -3.35 11.32 -12.01
N PHE A 81 -4.28 12.15 -12.52
CA PHE A 81 -4.14 12.84 -13.81
C PHE A 81 -4.06 14.37 -13.69
N ALA A 82 -3.83 14.89 -12.48
CA ALA A 82 -3.68 16.31 -12.19
C ALA A 82 -2.28 16.86 -12.51
#